data_AF-A0A562JC06-F1
#
_entry.id   AF-A0A562JC06-F1
#
_cell.length_a   1.000
_cell.length_b   1.000
_cell.length_c   1.000
_cell.angle_alpha   90.00
_cell.angle_beta   90.00
_cell.angle_gamma   90.00
#
_symmetry.space_group_name_H-M   'P 1'
#
loop_
_entity.id
_entity.type
_entity.pdbx_description
1 polymer ?
#
loop_
_entity_poly.entity_id
_entity_poly.type
_entity_poly.pdbx_seq_one_letter_code
_entity_poly.pdbx_strand_id
1 'polypeptide(L)' 'MIEHENNCSICDNLLNDYSGRLVSIKTKCPSYYYAEGRILDIRDNLVIMEFRYGGIIVICCDNICYVRPIEA' A
#
# COMPACT_ATOMS: atom_id res chain seq x y z
N MET A 1 14.29 -24.72 7.90
CA MET A 1 13.95 -23.62 8.82
C MET A 1 12.68 -23.00 8.29
N ILE A 2 11.61 -22.97 9.07
CA ILE A 2 10.38 -22.27 8.68
C ILE A 2 10.60 -20.82 9.11
N GLU A 3 11.09 -19.99 8.20
CA GLU A 3 11.13 -18.55 8.39
C GLU A 3 9.68 -18.04 8.26
N HIS A 4 8.99 -17.94 9.38
CA HIS A 4 7.85 -17.04 9.48
C HIS A 4 8.38 -15.65 9.80
N GLU A 5 8.91 -14.95 8.79
CA GLU A 5 9.16 -13.51 8.86
C GLU A 5 7.83 -12.73 8.84
N ASN A 6 6.99 -12.95 9.84
CA ASN A 6 5.80 -12.15 10.11
C ASN A 6 6.21 -10.84 10.80
N ASN A 7 6.81 -9.89 10.06
CA ASN A 7 7.15 -8.61 10.70
C ASN A 7 6.97 -7.34 9.85
N CYS A 8 6.26 -7.37 8.71
CA CYS A 8 5.96 -6.14 7.98
C CYS A 8 4.77 -6.18 6.99
N SER A 9 3.72 -6.99 7.20
CA SER A 9 2.54 -6.90 6.31
C SER A 9 1.62 -5.75 6.73
N ILE A 10 1.98 -4.54 6.32
CA ILE A 10 1.10 -3.36 6.40
C ILE A 10 -0.24 -3.61 5.67
N CYS A 11 -0.27 -4.58 4.75
CA CYS A 11 -1.47 -5.02 4.04
C CYS A 11 -2.43 -5.83 4.89
N ASP A 12 -1.94 -6.78 5.69
CA ASP A 12 -2.83 -7.64 6.46
C ASP A 12 -3.54 -6.89 7.59
N ASN A 13 -2.88 -5.87 8.16
CA ASN A 13 -3.37 -5.18 9.35
C ASN A 13 -3.90 -3.76 9.10
N LEU A 14 -3.23 -2.93 8.29
CA LEU A 14 -3.52 -1.49 8.20
C LEU A 14 -4.25 -1.11 6.92
N LEU A 15 -3.82 -1.63 5.77
CA LEU A 15 -4.39 -1.22 4.49
C LEU A 15 -5.75 -1.86 4.22
N ASN A 16 -6.06 -3.04 4.77
CA ASN A 16 -7.39 -3.65 4.66
C ASN A 16 -8.50 -2.70 5.11
N ASP A 17 -8.27 -1.93 6.19
CA ASP A 17 -9.21 -0.91 6.69
C ASP A 17 -9.33 0.31 5.77
N TYR A 18 -8.37 0.48 4.87
CA TYR A 18 -8.28 1.58 3.90
C TYR A 18 -8.79 1.19 2.51
N SER A 19 -9.34 -0.02 2.34
CA SER A 19 -9.98 -0.41 1.09
C SER A 19 -11.07 0.60 0.70
N GLY A 20 -11.06 1.03 -0.56
CA GLY A 20 -11.93 2.07 -1.09
C GLY A 20 -11.58 3.50 -0.67
N ARG A 21 -10.59 3.74 0.21
CA ARG A 21 -10.21 5.09 0.66
C ARG A 21 -9.09 5.69 -0.21
N LEU A 22 -9.06 7.02 -0.28
CA LEU A 22 -7.96 7.76 -0.88
C LEU A 22 -6.79 7.85 0.11
N VAL A 23 -5.63 7.33 -0.28
CA VAL A 23 -4.45 7.24 0.58
C VAL A 23 -3.21 7.81 -0.10
N SER A 24 -2.24 8.20 0.71
CA SER A 24 -0.87 8.51 0.31
C SER A 24 0.05 7.41 0.83
N ILE A 25 0.76 6.75 -0.08
CA ILE A 25 1.71 5.67 0.20
C ILE A 25 3.12 6.18 -0.08
N LYS A 26 4.01 6.04 0.90
CA LYS A 26 5.45 6.21 0.71
C LYS A 26 6.11 4.85 0.60
N THR A 27 6.96 4.66 -0.40
CA THR A 27 7.75 3.43 -0.52
C THR A 27 9.10 3.52 0.20
N LYS A 28 9.62 2.38 0.65
CA LYS A 28 10.97 2.25 1.23
C LYS A 28 12.02 2.55 0.17
N CYS A 29 11.83 2.00 -1.04
CA CYS A 29 12.74 2.12 -2.17
C CYS A 29 11.97 2.25 -3.50
N PRO A 30 12.33 3.23 -4.36
CA PRO A 30 13.18 4.37 -4.04
C PRO A 30 12.49 5.30 -3.02
N SER A 31 13.22 5.80 -2.04
CA SER A 31 12.66 6.56 -0.90
C SER A 31 12.01 7.90 -1.28
N TYR A 32 12.24 8.38 -2.50
CA TYR A 32 11.61 9.58 -3.06
C TYR A 32 10.23 9.32 -3.67
N TYR A 33 9.82 8.06 -3.82
CA TYR A 33 8.58 7.72 -4.50
C TYR A 33 7.38 7.73 -3.56
N TYR A 34 6.39 8.52 -3.95
CA TYR A 34 5.08 8.64 -3.30
C TYR A 34 3.99 8.35 -4.31
N ALA A 35 3.01 7.54 -3.90
CA ALA A 35 1.80 7.28 -4.67
C ALA A 35 0.58 7.79 -3.91
N GLU A 36 -0.25 8.59 -4.58
CA GLU A 36 -1.57 8.98 -4.05
C GLU A 36 -2.64 8.33 -4.92
N GLY A 37 -3.58 7.65 -4.30
CA GLY A 37 -4.60 6.93 -5.05
C GLY A 37 -5.63 6.25 -4.16
N ARG A 38 -6.70 5.77 -4.78
CA ARG A 38 -7.76 5.02 -4.10
C ARG A 38 -7.41 3.54 -4.10
N ILE A 39 -7.39 2.91 -2.94
CA ILE A 39 -7.19 1.46 -2.85
C ILE A 39 -8.42 0.77 -3.46
N LEU A 40 -8.18 -0.08 -4.45
CA LEU A 40 -9.23 -0.86 -5.10
C LEU A 40 -9.31 -2.27 -4.52
N ASP A 41 -8.14 -2.87 -4.26
CA ASP A 41 -8.04 -4.25 -3.77
C ASP A 41 -6.68 -4.46 -3.08
N ILE A 42 -6.64 -5.42 -2.16
CA ILE A 42 -5.43 -5.85 -1.47
C ILE A 42 -5.46 -7.37 -1.40
N ARG A 43 -4.45 -8.00 -2.01
CA ARG A 43 -4.35 -9.46 -2.06
C ARG A 43 -2.92 -9.88 -2.27
N ASP A 44 -2.56 -11.06 -1.77
CA ASP A 44 -1.27 -11.71 -2.04
C ASP A 44 -0.06 -10.77 -1.85
N ASN A 45 -0.06 -9.95 -0.79
CA ASN A 45 1.00 -8.97 -0.50
C ASN A 45 1.14 -7.85 -1.57
N LEU A 46 0.08 -7.56 -2.32
CA LEU A 46 -0.02 -6.48 -3.29
C LEU A 46 -1.16 -5.53 -2.93
N VAL A 47 -0.88 -4.22 -3.03
CA VAL A 47 -1.89 -3.17 -3.04
C VAL A 47 -2.15 -2.79 -4.48
N ILE A 48 -3.41 -2.86 -4.90
CA ILE A 48 -3.87 -2.38 -6.19
C ILE A 48 -4.64 -1.08 -5.94
N MET A 49 -4.20 -0.01 -6.58
CA MET A 49 -4.82 1.30 -6.41
C MET A 49 -4.98 2.04 -7.74
N GLU A 50 -6.04 2.83 -7.82
CA GLU A 50 -6.24 3.81 -8.88
C GLU A 50 -5.45 5.06 -8.52
N PHE A 51 -4.44 5.40 -9.33
CA PHE A 51 -3.59 6.56 -9.10
C PHE A 51 -4.38 7.85 -9.37
N ARG A 52 -4.21 8.85 -8.50
CA ARG A 52 -4.98 10.11 -8.55
C ARG A 52 -4.85 10.86 -9.89
N TYR A 53 -3.73 10.68 -10.58
CA TYR A 53 -3.46 11.30 -11.90
C TYR A 53 -3.78 10.36 -13.09
N GLY A 54 -4.50 9.27 -12.84
CA GLY A 54 -4.89 8.28 -13.83
C GLY A 54 -3.95 7.07 -13.89
N GLY A 55 -4.53 5.92 -14.21
CA GLY A 55 -3.84 4.64 -14.32
C GLY A 55 -3.97 3.78 -13.05
N ILE A 56 -3.62 2.50 -13.21
CA ILE A 56 -3.56 1.54 -12.11
C ILE A 56 -2.11 1.38 -11.70
N ILE A 57 -1.86 1.43 -10.40
CA ILE A 57 -0.56 1.09 -9.82
C ILE A 57 -0.71 -0.09 -8.87
N VAL A 58 0.28 -0.97 -8.93
CA VAL A 58 0.39 -2.16 -8.10
C VAL A 58 1.68 -2.05 -7.31
N ILE A 59 1.60 -2.15 -5.97
CA ILE A 59 2.72 -1.96 -5.06
C ILE A 59 2.81 -3.17 -4.13
N CYS A 60 3.98 -3.80 -4.03
CA CYS A 60 4.22 -4.82 -3.01
C CYS A 60 4.20 -4.19 -1.61
N CYS A 61 3.49 -4.81 -0.66
CA CYS A 61 3.35 -4.23 0.67
C CYS A 61 4.68 -4.16 1.42
N ASP A 62 5.59 -5.09 1.16
CA ASP A 62 6.96 -5.08 1.70
C ASP A 62 7.74 -3.82 1.34
N ASN A 63 7.42 -3.20 0.21
CA ASN A 63 8.04 -1.97 -0.24
C ASN A 63 7.37 -0.72 0.32
N ILE A 64 6.30 -0.84 1.10
CA ILE A 64 5.63 0.31 1.71
C ILE A 64 6.33 0.68 3.02
N CYS A 65 6.74 1.93 3.14
CA CYS A 65 7.33 2.49 4.35
C CYS A 65 6.23 2.96 5.32
N TYR A 66 5.24 3.70 4.81
CA TYR A 66 4.02 4.03 5.55
C TYR A 66 2.88 4.36 4.57
N VAL A 67 1.65 4.30 5.09
CA VAL A 67 0.45 4.79 4.42
C VAL A 67 -0.29 5.76 5.35
N ARG A 68 -0.96 6.77 4.77
CA ARG A 68 -1.89 7.64 5.49
C ARG A 68 -3.15 7.91 4.65
N PRO A 69 -4.34 8.00 5.25
CA PRO A 69 -5.51 8.50 4.56
C PRO A 69 -5.34 10.00 4.21
N ILE A 70 -5.83 10.42 3.06
CA ILE A 70 -5.81 11.83 2.61
C ILE A 70 -7.11 12.55 3.01
N GLU A 71 -8.21 11.81 3.11
CA GLU A 71 -9.53 12.32 3.51
C GLU A 71 -9.95 11.63 4.83
N ALA A 72 -10.51 12.42 5.75
CA ALA A 72 -10.90 12.01 7.11
C ALA A 72 -12.33 11.47 7.15
#